data_AF-A0A9D5QB89-F1
#
_entry.id   AF-A0A9D5QB89-F1
#
_cell.length_a   1.000
_cell.length_b   1.000
_cell.length_c   1.000
_cell.angle_alpha   90.00
_cell.angle_beta   90.00
_cell.angle_gamma   90.00
#
_symmetry.space_group_name_H-M   'P 1'
#
loop_
_entity.id
_entity.type
_entity.pdbx_description
1 polymer ?
#
loop_
_entity_poly.entity_id
_entity_poly.type
_entity_poly.pdbx_seq_one_letter_code
_entity_poly.pdbx_strand_id
1 'polypeptide(L)'
;MIATRGNVWSGDQSTLEIFGEFEMSPGTAIRSMLLWQGNTILKAKLKDRTAADSAYEEVVDRRRTQIVPRDPALIESLGGNRYRFKIYPVALARSRKIRILYTVPLRPLIPASLSRSKQRSQREPNLLRHSFLSKSRRADT
;
A
#
# COMPACT_ATOMS: atom_id res chain seq x y z
N MET A 1 -5.14 9.83 -8.47
CA MET A 1 -6.58 9.87 -8.83
C MET A 1 -7.21 8.57 -8.31
N ILE A 2 -8.44 8.59 -7.78
CA ILE A 2 -9.17 7.36 -7.44
C ILE A 2 -10.14 7.10 -8.59
N ALA A 3 -10.00 5.97 -9.29
CA ALA A 3 -10.95 5.53 -10.30
C ALA A 3 -11.81 4.41 -9.72
N THR A 4 -13.12 4.50 -9.88
CA THR A 4 -14.07 3.54 -9.32
C THR A 4 -14.88 2.86 -10.41
N ARG A 5 -15.03 1.55 -10.31
CA ARG A 5 -15.89 0.72 -11.17
C ARG A 5 -16.92 0.01 -10.30
N GLY A 6 -18.11 -0.21 -10.86
CA GLY A 6 -19.16 -0.99 -10.21
C GLY A 6 -19.45 -2.24 -11.04
N ASN A 7 -19.75 -3.35 -10.37
CA ASN A 7 -20.26 -4.55 -11.02
C ASN A 7 -21.55 -5.01 -10.33
N VAL A 8 -22.62 -5.20 -11.11
CA VAL A 8 -23.83 -5.91 -10.69
C VAL A 8 -23.59 -7.38 -11.04
N TRP A 9 -23.78 -8.27 -10.07
CA TRP A 9 -23.72 -9.70 -10.34
C TRP A 9 -25.13 -10.28 -10.32
N SER A 10 -25.37 -11.37 -11.06
CA SER A 10 -26.73 -11.87 -11.34
C SER A 10 -27.54 -12.27 -10.11
N GLY A 11 -26.88 -12.56 -8.97
CA GLY A 11 -27.52 -12.98 -7.72
C GLY A 11 -28.11 -11.85 -6.87
N ASP A 12 -27.72 -10.59 -7.10
CA ASP A 12 -28.28 -9.41 -6.41
C ASP A 12 -28.31 -8.21 -7.37
N GLN A 13 -29.49 -7.94 -7.93
CA GLN A 13 -29.72 -6.84 -8.87
C GLN A 13 -29.91 -5.48 -8.18
N SER A 14 -30.03 -5.47 -6.85
CA SER A 14 -30.33 -4.26 -6.06
C SER A 14 -29.07 -3.61 -5.49
N THR A 15 -27.93 -4.28 -5.58
CA THR A 15 -26.67 -3.82 -5.03
C THR A 15 -25.50 -4.00 -6.00
N LEU A 16 -24.44 -3.23 -5.76
CA LEU A 16 -23.20 -3.23 -6.50
C LEU A 16 -22.05 -3.66 -5.60
N GLU A 17 -21.12 -4.41 -6.17
CA GLU A 17 -19.74 -4.37 -5.70
C GLU A 17 -19.06 -3.15 -6.31
N ILE A 18 -18.59 -2.23 -5.47
CA ILE A 18 -17.76 -1.10 -5.91
C ILE A 18 -16.30 -1.46 -5.63
N PHE A 19 -15.48 -1.35 -6.65
CA PHE A 19 -14.04 -1.55 -6.54
C PHE A 19 -13.28 -0.48 -7.30
N GLY A 20 -12.01 -0.32 -6.94
CA GLY A 20 -11.16 0.67 -7.57
C GLY A 20 -9.75 0.62 -7.07
N GLU A 21 -8.91 1.44 -7.68
CA GLU A 21 -7.52 1.60 -7.30
C GLU A 21 -7.23 3.05 -6.95
N PHE A 22 -6.30 3.22 -6.02
CA PHE A 22 -5.76 4.51 -5.64
C PHE A 22 -4.28 4.41 -5.32
N GLU A 23 -3.59 5.52 -5.47
CA GLU A 23 -2.17 5.65 -5.14
C GLU A 23 -1.99 6.48 -3.89
N MET A 24 -1.00 6.13 -3.08
CA MET A 24 -0.56 6.92 -1.94
C MET A 24 0.89 7.38 -2.15
N SER A 25 1.39 8.26 -1.28
CA SER A 25 2.80 8.63 -1.33
C SER A 25 3.71 7.40 -1.11
N PRO A 26 4.88 7.30 -1.77
CA PRO A 26 5.82 6.21 -1.53
C PRO A 26 6.15 6.04 -0.04
N GLY A 27 6.23 4.78 0.40
CA GLY A 27 6.44 4.42 1.80
C GLY A 27 5.21 4.57 2.71
N THR A 28 4.05 4.93 2.17
CA THR A 28 2.80 4.93 2.96
C THR A 28 2.45 3.52 3.40
N ALA A 29 2.09 3.37 4.68
CA ALA A 29 1.55 2.14 5.24
C ALA A 29 0.13 2.39 5.78
N ILE A 30 -0.85 1.63 5.27
CA ILE A 30 -2.20 1.60 5.84
C ILE A 30 -2.15 0.83 7.16
N ARG A 31 -2.76 1.40 8.21
CA ARG A 31 -2.76 0.86 9.58
C ARG A 31 -4.11 0.31 9.99
N SER A 32 -5.20 0.90 9.49
CA SER A 32 -6.55 0.47 9.84
C SER A 32 -7.57 0.95 8.80
N MET A 33 -8.69 0.24 8.72
CA MET A 33 -9.87 0.66 8.00
C MET A 33 -11.09 0.50 8.90
N LEU A 34 -11.99 1.48 8.84
CA LEU A 34 -13.33 1.42 9.42
C LEU A 34 -14.38 1.46 8.31
N LEU A 35 -15.44 0.69 8.48
CA LEU A 35 -16.62 0.68 7.63
C LEU A 35 -17.85 1.07 8.47
N TRP A 36 -18.66 1.99 7.94
CA TRP A 36 -19.94 2.32 8.56
C TRP A 36 -21.02 1.36 8.05
N GLN A 37 -21.84 0.88 8.99
CA GLN A 37 -23.03 0.07 8.78
C GLN A 37 -24.16 0.68 9.64
N GLY A 38 -24.92 1.61 9.06
CA GLY A 38 -25.86 2.43 9.83
C GLY A 38 -25.13 3.17 10.96
N ASN A 39 -25.52 2.89 12.20
CA ASN A 39 -24.95 3.48 13.40
C ASN A 39 -23.76 2.69 13.96
N THR A 40 -23.43 1.55 13.37
CA THR A 40 -22.33 0.68 13.79
C THR A 40 -21.08 0.98 12.98
N ILE A 41 -19.93 0.99 13.65
CA ILE A 41 -18.61 1.10 13.01
C ILE A 41 -17.92 -0.25 13.12
N LEU A 42 -17.65 -0.86 11.97
CA LEU A 42 -16.93 -2.12 11.86
C LEU A 42 -15.44 -1.84 11.64
N LYS A 43 -14.57 -2.47 12.43
CA LYS A 43 -13.11 -2.35 12.29
C LYS A 43 -12.55 -3.53 11.51
N ALA A 44 -11.81 -3.24 10.45
CA ALA A 44 -11.14 -4.25 9.67
C ALA A 44 -9.97 -4.89 10.43
N LYS A 45 -9.73 -6.18 10.17
CA LYS A 45 -8.57 -6.94 10.65
C LYS A 45 -7.52 -7.00 9.55
N LEU A 46 -6.25 -6.73 9.89
CA LEU A 46 -5.14 -6.97 8.98
C LEU A 46 -4.93 -8.49 8.84
N LYS A 47 -4.84 -8.96 7.60
CA LYS A 47 -4.62 -10.35 7.24
C LYS A 47 -3.62 -10.41 6.08
N ASP A 48 -3.07 -11.60 5.82
CA ASP A 48 -2.41 -11.86 4.55
C ASP A 48 -3.43 -11.75 3.39
N ARG A 49 -2.92 -11.54 2.17
CA ARG A 49 -3.74 -11.29 0.99
C ARG A 49 -4.75 -12.42 0.75
N THR A 50 -4.28 -13.67 0.76
CA THR A 50 -5.13 -14.82 0.45
C THR A 50 -6.23 -15.01 1.48
N ALA A 51 -5.91 -14.92 2.78
CA ALA A 51 -6.92 -15.01 3.84
C ALA A 51 -7.89 -13.83 3.85
N ALA A 52 -7.45 -12.63 3.46
CA ALA A 52 -8.31 -11.46 3.32
C ALA A 52 -9.30 -11.64 2.16
N ASP A 53 -8.82 -12.07 0.99
CA ASP A 53 -9.66 -12.35 -0.18
C ASP A 53 -10.63 -13.50 0.10
N SER A 54 -10.17 -14.61 0.70
CA SER A 54 -11.05 -15.73 1.06
C SER A 54 -12.15 -15.30 2.03
N ALA A 55 -11.82 -14.54 3.08
CA ALA A 55 -12.82 -14.03 4.03
C ALA A 55 -13.79 -13.03 3.38
N TYR A 56 -13.32 -12.23 2.42
CA TYR A 56 -14.18 -11.34 1.65
C TYR A 56 -15.18 -12.14 0.80
N GLU A 57 -14.70 -13.11 0.03
CA GLU A 57 -15.53 -13.94 -0.86
C GLU A 57 -16.48 -14.86 -0.09
N GLU A 58 -16.09 -15.34 1.09
CA GLU A 58 -16.98 -16.09 2.00
C GLU A 58 -18.15 -15.25 2.48
N VAL A 59 -17.92 -13.97 2.79
CA VAL A 59 -19.00 -13.06 3.20
C VAL A 59 -19.82 -12.64 1.99
N VAL A 60 -19.19 -12.30 0.86
CA VAL A 60 -19.90 -11.94 -0.38
C VAL A 60 -20.73 -13.12 -0.87
N ASP A 61 -20.29 -14.36 -0.66
CA ASP A 61 -20.98 -15.62 -0.98
C ASP A 61 -21.76 -15.53 -2.30
N ARG A 62 -20.98 -15.58 -3.39
CA ARG A 62 -21.44 -15.44 -4.77
C ARG A 62 -22.32 -16.61 -5.27
N ARG A 63 -22.76 -17.50 -4.40
CA ARG A 63 -23.60 -18.65 -4.78
C ARG A 63 -24.95 -18.60 -4.10
N ARG A 64 -25.04 -17.91 -2.97
CA ARG A 64 -26.30 -17.74 -2.24
C ARG A 64 -27.13 -16.62 -2.87
N THR A 65 -28.33 -17.00 -3.30
CA THR A 65 -29.37 -16.15 -3.91
C THR A 65 -30.23 -15.42 -2.87
N GLN A 66 -30.05 -15.70 -1.59
CA GLN A 66 -30.76 -15.04 -0.50
C GLN A 66 -30.00 -13.79 -0.03
N ILE A 67 -30.72 -12.67 0.07
CA ILE A 67 -30.18 -11.39 0.56
C ILE A 67 -29.97 -11.50 2.07
N VAL A 68 -28.72 -11.74 2.46
CA VAL A 68 -28.26 -11.69 3.87
C VAL A 68 -27.51 -10.37 4.07
N PRO A 69 -27.64 -9.69 5.23
CA PRO A 69 -26.79 -8.55 5.55
C PRO A 69 -25.32 -8.96 5.48
N ARG A 70 -24.63 -8.47 4.44
CA ARG A 70 -23.21 -8.64 4.19
C ARG A 70 -22.59 -7.26 4.35
N ASP A 71 -21.44 -7.14 5.01
CA ASP A 71 -20.70 -5.88 5.07
C ASP A 71 -19.20 -6.03 4.83
N PRO A 72 -18.78 -6.77 3.79
CA PRO A 72 -17.37 -6.91 3.48
C PRO A 72 -16.84 -5.62 2.84
N ALA A 73 -15.74 -5.12 3.41
CA ALA A 73 -14.86 -4.16 2.77
C ALA A 73 -13.43 -4.70 2.83
N LEU A 74 -12.70 -4.51 1.75
CA LEU A 74 -11.31 -4.94 1.60
C LEU A 74 -10.48 -3.79 1.06
N ILE A 75 -9.28 -3.62 1.63
CA ILE A 75 -8.20 -2.84 1.04
C ILE A 75 -6.98 -3.73 0.96
N GLU A 76 -6.33 -3.71 -0.19
CA GLU A 76 -5.21 -4.56 -0.52
C GLU A 76 -4.08 -3.71 -1.12
N SER A 77 -2.84 -3.95 -0.69
CA SER A 77 -1.68 -3.36 -1.37
C SER A 77 -1.38 -4.10 -2.66
N LEU A 78 -1.16 -3.39 -3.76
CA LEU A 78 -0.70 -3.95 -5.03
C LEU A 78 0.82 -3.82 -5.21
N GLY A 79 1.53 -3.33 -4.18
CA GLY A 79 2.92 -2.93 -4.26
C GLY A 79 3.11 -1.54 -4.88
N GLY A 80 4.34 -1.02 -4.82
CA GLY A 80 4.74 0.21 -5.50
C GLY A 80 4.20 1.52 -4.92
N ASN A 81 3.22 1.48 -4.00
CA ASN A 81 2.37 2.58 -3.47
C ASN A 81 0.91 2.54 -3.93
N ARG A 82 0.53 1.53 -4.71
CA ARG A 82 -0.84 1.35 -5.21
C ARG A 82 -1.65 0.44 -4.29
N TYR A 83 -2.93 0.74 -4.19
CA TYR A 83 -3.88 0.01 -3.38
C TYR A 83 -5.15 -0.24 -4.17
N ARG A 84 -5.76 -1.40 -3.96
CA ARG A 84 -7.09 -1.76 -4.46
C ARG A 84 -8.06 -1.79 -3.30
N PHE A 85 -9.30 -1.36 -3.55
CA PHE A 85 -10.39 -1.55 -2.60
C PHE A 85 -11.55 -2.30 -3.26
N LYS A 86 -12.31 -3.02 -2.44
CA LYS A 86 -13.61 -3.61 -2.78
C LYS A 86 -14.58 -3.35 -1.64
N ILE A 87 -15.82 -2.98 -1.95
CA ILE A 87 -16.89 -2.77 -0.97
C ILE A 87 -18.16 -3.39 -1.55
N TYR A 88 -18.77 -4.27 -0.76
CA TYR A 88 -20.06 -4.86 -1.06
C TYR A 88 -20.89 -4.95 0.22
N PRO A 89 -22.23 -4.93 0.15
CA PRO A 89 -23.05 -4.41 -0.93
C PRO A 89 -23.13 -2.88 -0.85
N VAL A 90 -23.24 -2.26 -2.02
CA VAL A 90 -23.63 -0.85 -2.15
C VAL A 90 -24.97 -0.80 -2.87
N ALA A 91 -26.04 -0.41 -2.17
CA ALA A 91 -27.35 -0.25 -2.79
C ALA A 91 -27.30 0.77 -3.95
N LEU A 92 -28.09 0.53 -5.00
CA LEU A 92 -28.17 1.44 -6.15
C LEU A 92 -28.53 2.87 -5.71
N ALA A 93 -27.85 3.86 -6.30
CA ALA A 93 -27.97 5.28 -5.96
C ALA A 93 -27.69 5.62 -4.47
N ARG A 94 -27.04 4.73 -3.73
CA ARG A 94 -26.59 4.96 -2.35
C ARG A 94 -25.07 4.93 -2.27
N SER A 95 -24.55 5.30 -1.11
CA SER A 95 -23.11 5.30 -0.83
C SER A 95 -22.80 4.47 0.41
N ARG A 96 -21.55 4.01 0.49
CA ARG A 96 -20.95 3.47 1.71
C ARG A 96 -19.83 4.40 2.15
N LYS A 97 -19.60 4.46 3.47
CA LYS A 97 -18.54 5.27 4.06
C LYS A 97 -17.46 4.37 4.63
N ILE A 98 -16.22 4.65 4.27
CA ILE A 98 -15.02 4.05 4.88
C ILE A 98 -14.10 5.15 5.42
N ARG A 99 -13.26 4.79 6.38
CA ARG A 99 -12.18 5.65 6.88
C ARG A 99 -10.90 4.83 6.97
N ILE A 100 -9.84 5.36 6.38
CA ILE A 100 -8.53 4.72 6.35
C ILE A 100 -7.60 5.50 7.29
N LEU A 101 -6.93 4.79 8.19
CA LEU A 101 -5.80 5.31 8.95
C LEU A 101 -4.52 4.87 8.26
N TYR A 102 -3.61 5.81 8.00
CA TYR A 102 -2.35 5.55 7.31
C TYR A 102 -1.20 6.38 7.92
N THR A 103 0.02 5.91 7.71
CA THR A 103 1.26 6.63 8.07
C THR A 103 2.08 6.87 6.81
N VAL A 104 2.62 8.08 6.66
CA VAL A 104 3.47 8.47 5.51
C VAL A 104 4.84 8.92 6.03
N PRO A 105 5.95 8.51 5.39
CA PRO A 105 7.26 9.05 5.73
C PRO A 105 7.32 10.54 5.39
N LEU A 106 7.88 11.33 6.30
CA LEU A 106 8.17 12.73 6.01
C LEU A 106 9.24 12.79 4.94
N ARG A 107 9.01 13.60 3.91
CA ARG A 107 10.07 13.96 2.96
C ARG A 107 10.90 15.06 3.62
N PRO A 108 12.19 14.85 3.92
CA PRO A 108 13.02 15.90 4.47
C PRO A 108 13.10 17.03 3.45
N LEU A 109 12.72 18.24 3.84
CA LEU A 109 13.10 19.45 3.10
C LEU A 109 14.60 19.62 3.29
N ILE A 110 15.41 19.01 2.43
CA ILE A 110 16.83 19.35 2.33
C ILE A 110 16.87 20.67 1.55
N PRO A 111 17.28 21.79 2.16
CA PRO A 111 17.45 23.05 1.42
C PRO A 111 18.42 22.81 0.26
N ALA A 112 18.11 23.32 -0.93
CA ALA A 112 18.95 23.16 -2.11
C ALA A 112 20.40 23.64 -1.89
N SER A 113 20.62 24.55 -0.94
CA SER A 113 21.94 25.04 -0.53
C SER A 113 22.82 23.98 0.14
N LEU A 114 22.24 22.97 0.80
CA LEU A 114 22.97 21.88 1.45
C LEU A 114 23.16 20.64 0.55
N SER A 115 22.53 20.61 -0.63
CA SER A 115 22.72 19.55 -1.63
C SER A 115 24.04 19.70 -2.40
N ARG A 116 24.49 20.94 -2.64
CA ARG A 116 25.72 21.21 -3.42
C ARG A 116 27.03 21.07 -2.65
N SER A 117 27.01 21.08 -1.32
CA SER A 117 28.25 21.01 -0.51
C SER A 117 28.91 19.63 -0.52
N LYS A 118 28.20 18.55 -0.88
CA LYS A 118 28.79 17.20 -0.99
C LYS A 118 29.57 16.94 -2.27
N GLN A 119 29.41 17.75 -3.33
CA GLN A 119 30.12 17.54 -4.61
C GLN A 119 31.39 18.38 -4.77
N ARG A 120 31.66 19.32 -3.86
CA ARG A 120 32.85 20.20 -3.98
C ARG A 120 34.07 19.73 -3.18
N SER A 121 33.94 18.71 -2.34
CA SER A 121 35.05 18.10 -1.59
C SER A 121 35.67 16.87 -2.28
N GLN A 122 35.33 16.60 -3.55
CA GLN A 122 35.95 15.54 -4.38
C GLN A 122 36.58 16.12 -5.66
N ARG A 123 37.23 17.28 -5.55
CA ARG A 123 38.11 17.80 -6.61
C ARG A 123 39.33 18.48 -5.99
N GLU A 124 40.19 17.68 -5.40
CA GLU A 124 41.62 17.95 -5.47
C GLU A 124 42.28 16.87 -6.35
N PRO A 125 43.11 17.25 -7.33
CA PRO A 125 43.87 16.31 -8.13
C PRO A 125 45.18 16.03 -7.40
N ASN A 126 45.45 14.79 -7.00
CA ASN A 126 46.84 14.35 -7.08
C ASN A 126 47.01 12.84 -7.23
N LEU A 127 47.69 12.55 -8.33
CA LEU A 127 48.55 11.41 -8.60
C LEU A 127 49.14 10.81 -7.32
N LEU A 128 49.01 9.49 -7.16
CA LEU A 128 50.14 8.55 -7.03
C LEU A 128 49.58 7.13 -6.89
N ARG A 129 49.81 6.33 -7.93
CA ARG A 129 49.72 4.87 -7.84
C ARG A 129 50.84 4.40 -6.92
N HIS A 130 50.52 3.70 -5.84
CA HIS A 130 51.50 2.86 -5.14
C HIS A 130 50.96 1.44 -4.98
N SER A 131 51.58 0.54 -5.73
CA SER A 131 51.57 -0.90 -5.53
C SER A 131 52.53 -1.25 -4.40
N PHE A 132 52.17 -2.16 -3.50
CA PHE A 132 53.09 -2.72 -2.52
C PHE A 132 53.58 -4.11 -2.96
N LEU A 133 54.91 -4.21 -3.09
CA LEU A 133 55.69 -5.44 -3.29
C LEU A 133 56.28 -5.86 -1.94
N SER A 134 56.06 -7.10 -1.52
CA SER A 134 56.75 -7.69 -0.36
C SER A 134 58.06 -8.35 -0.83
N LYS A 135 59.21 -7.86 -0.34
CA LYS A 135 60.44 -8.64 -0.26
C LYS A 135 60.95 -8.57 1.19
N SER A 136 61.00 -9.73 1.85
CA SER A 136 61.74 -9.92 3.09
C SER A 136 63.21 -10.19 2.76
N ARG A 137 64.12 -9.45 3.41
CA ARG A 137 65.57 -9.66 3.37
C ARG A 137 65.99 -10.52 4.57
N ARG A 138 66.96 -11.40 4.31
CA ARG A 138 67.65 -12.32 5.24
C ARG A 138 68.30 -11.61 6.44
N ALA A 139 68.60 -12.39 7.46
CA ALA A 139 69.84 -12.27 8.23
C ALA A 139 70.42 -13.67 8.49
N ASP A 140 71.72 -13.80 8.25
CA ASP A 140 72.59 -14.96 8.45
C ASP A 140 72.79 -15.30 9.94
N THR A 141 72.99 -16.58 10.24
CA THR A 141 74.27 -17.16 10.69
C THR A 141 74.29 -18.63 10.32
#